data_AF-A0A183V0L5-F1
#
_entry.id   AF-A0A183V0L5-F1
#
_cell.length_a   1.000
_cell.length_b   1.000
_cell.length_c   1.000
_cell.angle_alpha   90.00
_cell.angle_beta   90.00
_cell.angle_gamma   90.00
#
_symmetry.space_group_name_H-M   'P 1'
#
loop_
_entity.id
_entity.type
_entity.pdbx_description
1 polymer ?
#
loop_
_entity_poly.entity_id
_entity_poly.type
_entity_poly.pdbx_seq_one_letter_code
_entity_poly.pdbx_strand_id
1 'polypeptide(L)'
;MARQQFQANMGSSMYTTCEGYLKTRGKYKRSKRWLSLLPYFSELEIEADARFAQIKAGLGISTLAHEPYPGLALWLNEAISYVRDFSLRFTPEEHAELILFTYNVITEADIEAIVIDKAIELLSEIIDSKWIRRKDVTLPWRPIFDLYCKLLFKEDERPINVEGLHDAIICLRELFPLTATKEILDEIRPYIAVFDTSMERFVHLFSMFIPLNMTADEHKRYGAGLWFDELWHFFNFVEMNSSWEAELPAIFAS
;
A
#
# COMPACT_ATOMS: atom_id res chain seq x y z
N MET A 1 61.25 -16.43 25.19
CA MET A 1 60.12 -15.47 25.20
C MET A 1 58.85 -16.26 24.92
N ALA A 2 57.99 -16.36 25.93
CA ALA A 2 56.88 -17.29 25.98
C ALA A 2 55.67 -16.82 25.14
N ARG A 3 55.08 -17.74 24.38
CA ARG A 3 53.74 -17.60 23.80
C ARG A 3 52.72 -17.65 24.94
N GLN A 4 52.07 -16.53 25.25
CA GLN A 4 50.89 -16.55 26.11
C GLN A 4 49.70 -17.03 25.29
N GLN A 5 49.28 -18.27 25.57
CA GLN A 5 47.98 -18.79 25.18
C GLN A 5 46.91 -18.04 25.98
N PHE A 6 46.00 -17.37 25.29
CA PHE A 6 44.80 -16.82 25.90
C PHE A 6 43.85 -17.99 26.21
N GLN A 7 43.75 -18.38 27.48
CA GLN A 7 42.71 -19.28 27.95
C GLN A 7 41.38 -18.53 27.97
N ALA A 8 40.43 -18.96 27.13
CA ALA A 8 39.06 -18.48 27.18
C ALA A 8 38.37 -19.09 28.42
N ASN A 9 38.08 -18.24 29.40
CA ASN A 9 37.22 -18.57 30.54
C ASN A 9 35.82 -18.94 30.02
N MET A 10 35.38 -20.17 30.32
CA MET A 10 34.01 -20.65 30.13
C MET A 10 33.07 -19.97 31.12
N GLY A 11 32.67 -18.74 30.82
CA GLY A 11 31.73 -18.01 31.66
C GLY A 11 31.74 -16.50 31.44
N SER A 12 31.65 -16.02 30.20
CA SER A 12 31.30 -14.63 29.89
C SER A 12 31.29 -14.42 28.37
N SER A 13 30.21 -13.83 27.87
CA SER A 13 29.98 -13.37 26.50
C SER A 13 29.50 -14.43 25.47
N MET A 14 28.19 -14.71 25.53
CA MET A 14 27.39 -15.25 24.41
C MET A 14 27.19 -14.21 23.28
N TYR A 15 28.16 -13.34 23.01
CA TYR A 15 28.03 -12.27 21.99
C TYR A 15 29.11 -12.32 20.92
N THR A 16 29.81 -13.45 20.75
CA THR A 16 30.92 -13.57 19.80
C THR A 16 30.52 -14.08 18.42
N THR A 17 29.29 -14.56 18.21
CA THR A 17 28.83 -15.03 16.90
C THR A 17 27.74 -14.14 16.33
N CYS A 18 27.99 -13.62 15.11
CA CYS A 18 26.98 -12.93 14.30
C CYS A 18 25.89 -13.88 13.74
N GLU A 19 25.89 -15.16 14.14
CA GLU A 19 24.95 -16.17 13.63
C GLU A 19 23.50 -15.89 14.06
N GLY A 20 23.29 -15.25 15.21
CA GLY A 20 21.97 -14.75 15.61
C GLY A 20 21.40 -13.67 14.67
N TYR A 21 22.26 -12.98 13.91
CA TYR A 21 21.89 -11.86 13.02
C TYR A 21 21.28 -12.32 11.68
N LEU A 22 21.34 -13.62 11.37
CA LEU A 22 20.88 -14.19 10.10
C LEU A 22 19.61 -15.04 10.25
N LYS A 23 19.12 -15.30 11.47
CA LYS A 23 18.09 -16.33 11.72
C LYS A 23 16.77 -16.15 10.95
N THR A 24 16.37 -14.93 10.63
CA THR A 24 15.11 -14.64 9.90
C THR A 24 15.30 -14.14 8.47
N ARG A 25 16.56 -13.99 8.01
CA ARG A 25 16.85 -13.50 6.66
C ARG A 25 16.53 -14.60 5.63
N GLY A 26 15.38 -14.48 4.97
CA GLY A 26 15.04 -15.28 3.79
C GLY A 26 13.63 -15.88 3.77
N LYS A 27 13.00 -16.10 4.94
CA LYS A 27 11.64 -16.69 5.02
C LYS A 27 10.53 -15.64 4.88
N TYR A 28 10.74 -14.45 5.45
CA TYR A 28 9.73 -13.40 5.52
C TYR A 28 10.20 -12.11 4.86
N LYS A 29 9.27 -11.30 4.34
CA LYS A 29 9.59 -10.02 3.69
C LYS A 29 10.28 -9.03 4.63
N ARG A 30 9.75 -8.85 5.85
CA ARG A 30 10.33 -7.95 6.85
C ARG A 30 10.07 -8.46 8.26
N SER A 31 11.03 -8.24 9.15
CA SER A 31 10.85 -8.42 10.58
C SER A 31 11.53 -7.27 11.32
N LYS A 32 10.95 -6.85 12.45
CA LYS A 32 11.56 -5.80 13.27
C LYS A 32 12.84 -6.33 13.92
N ARG A 33 13.95 -5.65 13.64
CA ARG A 33 15.29 -6.06 14.09
C ARG A 33 15.43 -6.16 15.60
N TRP A 34 14.76 -5.31 16.37
CA TRP A 34 14.91 -5.32 17.82
C TRP A 34 14.22 -6.52 18.50
N LEU A 35 13.25 -7.16 17.84
CA LEU A 35 12.59 -8.36 18.37
C LEU A 35 13.59 -9.51 18.54
N SER A 36 14.59 -9.61 17.66
CA SER A 36 15.63 -10.65 17.76
C SER A 36 16.58 -10.47 18.95
N LEU A 37 16.49 -9.34 19.65
CA LEU A 37 17.27 -9.05 20.85
C LEU A 37 16.54 -9.49 22.13
N LEU A 38 15.28 -9.92 22.03
CA LEU A 38 14.49 -10.31 23.18
C LEU A 38 14.93 -11.70 23.69
N PRO A 39 15.01 -11.91 25.02
CA PRO A 39 15.39 -13.20 25.60
C PRO A 39 14.49 -14.36 25.19
N TYR A 40 13.21 -14.07 24.90
CA TYR A 40 12.16 -15.02 24.52
C TYR A 40 11.86 -15.02 23.01
N PHE A 41 12.81 -14.59 22.17
CA PHE A 41 12.58 -14.47 20.73
C PHE A 41 12.07 -15.76 20.08
N SER A 42 12.60 -16.93 20.45
CA SER A 42 12.16 -18.21 19.89
C SER A 42 10.69 -18.54 20.17
N GLU A 43 10.19 -18.18 21.35
CA GLU A 43 8.78 -18.37 21.70
C GLU A 43 7.90 -17.38 20.93
N LEU A 44 8.37 -16.14 20.82
CA LEU A 44 7.71 -15.09 20.05
C LEU A 44 7.57 -15.45 18.57
N GLU A 45 8.54 -16.14 17.98
CA GLU A 45 8.44 -16.59 16.58
C GLU A 45 7.32 -17.60 16.37
N ILE A 46 7.15 -18.55 17.30
CA ILE A 46 6.10 -19.58 17.25
C ILE A 46 4.74 -18.92 17.45
N GLU A 47 4.64 -18.00 18.41
CA GLU A 47 3.43 -17.25 18.68
C GLU A 47 3.02 -16.37 17.49
N ALA A 48 3.97 -15.68 16.85
CA ALA A 48 3.71 -14.86 15.68
C ALA A 48 3.21 -15.69 14.49
N ASP A 49 3.82 -16.85 14.22
CA ASP A 49 3.37 -17.75 13.16
C ASP A 49 1.97 -18.31 13.46
N ALA A 50 1.69 -18.67 14.71
CA ALA A 50 0.37 -19.15 15.14
C ALA A 50 -0.72 -18.06 15.06
N ARG A 51 -0.41 -16.83 15.50
CA ARG A 51 -1.32 -15.68 15.45
C ARG A 51 -1.67 -15.32 14.01
N PHE A 52 -0.70 -15.35 13.11
CA PHE A 52 -0.99 -15.10 11.69
C PHE A 52 -1.85 -16.21 11.06
N ALA A 53 -1.61 -17.48 11.39
CA ALA A 53 -2.45 -18.58 10.94
C ALA A 53 -3.91 -18.42 11.41
N GLN A 54 -4.12 -17.98 12.66
CA GLN A 54 -5.45 -17.66 13.19
C GLN A 54 -6.11 -16.50 12.45
N ILE A 55 -5.36 -15.42 12.17
CA ILE A 55 -5.86 -14.28 11.39
C ILE A 55 -6.32 -14.73 10.00
N LYS A 56 -5.52 -15.53 9.29
CA LYS A 56 -5.91 -16.06 7.96
C LYS A 56 -7.19 -16.91 8.02
N ALA A 57 -7.26 -17.82 9.00
CA ALA A 57 -8.45 -18.65 9.20
C ALA A 57 -9.68 -17.78 9.55
N GLY A 58 -9.50 -16.79 10.40
CA GLY A 58 -10.55 -15.86 10.82
C GLY A 58 -11.10 -15.02 9.66
N LEU A 59 -10.21 -14.41 8.86
CA LEU A 59 -10.58 -13.67 7.65
C LEU A 59 -11.39 -14.57 6.69
N GLY A 60 -10.89 -15.78 6.41
CA GLY A 60 -11.59 -16.73 5.53
C GLY A 60 -12.95 -17.16 6.06
N ILE A 61 -13.06 -17.49 7.35
CA ILE A 61 -14.34 -17.89 7.97
C ILE A 61 -15.34 -16.75 7.95
N SER A 62 -14.93 -15.53 8.31
CA SER A 62 -15.82 -14.37 8.32
C SER A 62 -16.32 -14.01 6.93
N THR A 63 -15.48 -14.13 5.90
CA THR A 63 -15.92 -13.94 4.51
C THR A 63 -16.93 -15.01 4.08
N LEU A 64 -16.70 -16.29 4.41
CA LEU A 64 -17.62 -17.38 4.09
C LEU A 64 -18.95 -17.29 4.84
N ALA A 65 -18.93 -16.76 6.06
CA ALA A 65 -20.12 -16.54 6.86
C ALA A 65 -20.97 -15.34 6.37
N HIS A 66 -20.44 -14.52 5.46
CA HIS A 66 -21.07 -13.26 5.03
C HIS A 66 -21.39 -12.32 6.20
N GLU A 67 -20.52 -12.30 7.23
CA GLU A 67 -20.63 -11.43 8.41
C GLU A 67 -19.53 -10.36 8.38
N PRO A 68 -19.74 -9.24 7.64
CA PRO A 68 -18.74 -8.17 7.54
C PRO A 68 -18.53 -7.47 8.90
N TYR A 69 -19.59 -7.21 9.64
CA TYR A 69 -19.52 -6.72 11.02
C TYR A 69 -20.30 -7.64 11.98
N PRO A 70 -19.74 -8.04 13.14
CA PRO A 70 -18.43 -7.67 13.72
C PRO A 70 -17.26 -8.58 13.30
N GLY A 71 -17.52 -9.70 12.62
CA GLY A 71 -16.54 -10.76 12.38
C GLY A 71 -15.33 -10.31 11.57
N LEU A 72 -15.56 -9.86 10.34
CA LEU A 72 -14.46 -9.44 9.46
C LEU A 72 -13.73 -8.21 10.03
N ALA A 73 -14.45 -7.24 10.60
CA ALA A 73 -13.86 -6.08 11.27
C ALA A 73 -12.89 -6.46 12.40
N LEU A 74 -13.21 -7.48 13.20
CA LEU A 74 -12.33 -7.97 14.27
C LEU A 74 -11.02 -8.50 13.70
N TRP A 75 -11.10 -9.36 12.69
CA TRP A 75 -9.91 -9.97 12.10
C TRP A 75 -9.05 -8.98 11.31
N LEU A 76 -9.65 -7.95 10.70
CA LEU A 76 -8.91 -6.83 10.11
C LEU A 76 -8.16 -6.04 11.18
N ASN A 77 -8.78 -5.76 12.33
CA ASN A 77 -8.10 -5.11 13.46
C ASN A 77 -6.95 -5.94 14.01
N GLU A 78 -7.13 -7.26 14.13
CA GLU A 78 -6.06 -8.17 14.53
C GLU A 78 -4.92 -8.20 13.51
N ALA A 79 -5.24 -8.15 12.21
CA ALA A 79 -4.23 -8.06 11.16
C ALA A 79 -3.43 -6.74 11.24
N ILE A 80 -4.11 -5.60 11.44
CA ILE A 80 -3.45 -4.30 11.66
C ILE A 80 -2.50 -4.38 12.86
N SER A 81 -2.99 -4.92 13.97
CA SER A 81 -2.22 -5.07 15.20
C SER A 81 -1.01 -5.99 15.00
N TYR A 82 -1.18 -7.09 14.26
CA TYR A 82 -0.09 -7.99 13.89
C TYR A 82 0.99 -7.30 13.06
N VAL A 83 0.61 -6.56 12.02
CA VAL A 83 1.55 -5.81 11.18
C VAL A 83 2.29 -4.75 12.02
N ARG A 84 1.57 -4.08 12.92
CA ARG A 84 2.18 -3.12 13.85
C ARG A 84 3.16 -3.78 14.80
N ASP A 85 2.91 -4.99 15.28
CA ASP A 85 3.80 -5.68 16.22
C ASP A 85 5.01 -6.27 15.52
N PHE A 86 4.78 -7.08 14.47
CA PHE A 86 5.77 -7.95 13.84
C PHE A 86 6.30 -7.44 12.50
N SER A 87 5.73 -6.34 11.97
CA SER A 87 5.95 -5.85 10.60
C SER A 87 5.48 -6.87 9.55
N LEU A 88 6.04 -6.83 8.34
CA LEU A 88 5.64 -7.70 7.22
C LEU A 88 6.26 -9.11 7.33
N ARG A 89 6.01 -9.82 8.44
CA ARG A 89 6.46 -11.20 8.67
C ARG A 89 5.62 -12.19 7.84
N PHE A 90 5.53 -11.95 6.54
CA PHE A 90 4.75 -12.72 5.57
C PHE A 90 5.68 -13.33 4.54
N THR A 91 5.28 -14.46 3.96
CA THR A 91 5.85 -14.91 2.68
C THR A 91 5.46 -13.93 1.57
N PRO A 92 6.19 -13.91 0.43
CA PRO A 92 5.83 -13.01 -0.67
C PRO A 92 4.44 -13.27 -1.25
N GLU A 93 4.02 -14.53 -1.28
CA GLU A 93 2.71 -14.98 -1.75
C GLU A 93 1.60 -14.55 -0.79
N GLU A 94 1.76 -14.80 0.51
CA GLU A 94 0.76 -14.38 1.53
C GLU A 94 0.60 -12.86 1.57
N HIS A 95 1.68 -12.11 1.33
CA HIS A 95 1.58 -10.64 1.23
C HIS A 95 0.73 -10.21 0.02
N ALA A 96 0.93 -10.86 -1.13
CA ALA A 96 0.16 -10.58 -2.34
C ALA A 96 -1.33 -10.92 -2.16
N GLU A 97 -1.62 -12.09 -1.58
CA GLU A 97 -2.98 -12.52 -1.26
C GLU A 97 -3.68 -11.59 -0.28
N LEU A 98 -2.97 -11.15 0.77
CA LEU A 98 -3.53 -10.24 1.76
C LEU A 98 -3.87 -8.87 1.14
N ILE A 99 -3.02 -8.33 0.28
CA ILE A 99 -3.32 -7.09 -0.45
C ILE A 99 -4.54 -7.26 -1.35
N LEU A 100 -4.60 -8.35 -2.12
CA LEU A 100 -5.72 -8.61 -3.01
C LEU A 100 -7.02 -8.74 -2.21
N PHE A 101 -6.97 -9.45 -1.09
CA PHE A 101 -8.11 -9.60 -0.19
C PHE A 101 -8.58 -8.24 0.36
N THR A 102 -7.66 -7.45 0.91
CA THR A 102 -7.98 -6.12 1.46
C THR A 102 -8.51 -5.18 0.39
N TYR A 103 -7.93 -5.20 -0.82
CA TYR A 103 -8.43 -4.46 -1.97
C TYR A 103 -9.86 -4.88 -2.32
N ASN A 104 -10.14 -6.17 -2.40
CA ASN A 104 -11.48 -6.68 -2.71
C ASN A 104 -12.50 -6.21 -1.66
N VAL A 105 -12.15 -6.25 -0.36
CA VAL A 105 -13.02 -5.75 0.72
C VAL A 105 -13.33 -4.26 0.56
N ILE A 106 -12.39 -3.44 0.09
CA ILE A 106 -12.65 -2.01 -0.16
C ILE A 106 -13.59 -1.82 -1.35
N THR A 107 -13.46 -2.65 -2.38
CA THR A 107 -14.21 -2.50 -3.64
C THR A 107 -15.56 -3.20 -3.68
N GLU A 108 -15.81 -4.12 -2.75
CA GLU A 108 -17.06 -4.89 -2.69
C GLU A 108 -18.25 -3.96 -2.38
N ALA A 109 -19.37 -4.23 -3.05
CA ALA A 109 -20.60 -3.51 -2.77
C ALA A 109 -21.17 -3.88 -1.39
N ASP A 110 -21.93 -2.97 -0.79
CA ASP A 110 -22.75 -3.22 0.40
C ASP A 110 -22.01 -3.64 1.69
N ILE A 111 -20.70 -3.39 1.79
CA ILE A 111 -19.94 -3.53 3.05
C ILE A 111 -20.09 -2.28 3.93
N GLU A 112 -20.15 -2.46 5.26
CA GLU A 112 -20.23 -1.33 6.20
C GLU A 112 -18.96 -0.46 6.17
N ALA A 113 -19.14 0.86 6.30
CA ALA A 113 -18.03 1.83 6.28
C ALA A 113 -16.92 1.51 7.29
N ILE A 114 -17.28 1.02 8.48
CA ILE A 114 -16.33 0.66 9.54
C ILE A 114 -15.36 -0.44 9.06
N VAL A 115 -15.85 -1.42 8.31
CA VAL A 115 -15.02 -2.52 7.78
C VAL A 115 -14.10 -2.00 6.70
N ILE A 116 -14.62 -1.13 5.81
CA ILE A 116 -13.85 -0.48 4.75
C ILE A 116 -12.72 0.37 5.35
N ASP A 117 -12.99 1.16 6.39
CA ASP A 117 -11.98 1.96 7.08
C ASP A 117 -10.86 1.11 7.67
N LYS A 118 -11.20 -0.06 8.23
CA LYS A 118 -10.21 -1.03 8.71
C LYS A 118 -9.44 -1.69 7.57
N ALA A 119 -10.07 -1.95 6.45
CA ALA A 119 -9.37 -2.42 5.26
C ALA A 119 -8.39 -1.35 4.73
N ILE A 120 -8.80 -0.08 4.68
CA ILE A 120 -7.94 1.05 4.30
C ILE A 120 -6.75 1.17 5.26
N GLU A 121 -7.00 1.15 6.58
CA GLU A 121 -5.94 1.21 7.60
C GLU A 121 -4.93 0.06 7.43
N LEU A 122 -5.43 -1.17 7.23
CA LEU A 122 -4.59 -2.34 6.97
C LEU A 122 -3.77 -2.18 5.68
N LEU A 123 -4.40 -1.70 4.61
CA LEU A 123 -3.75 -1.54 3.32
C LEU A 123 -2.59 -0.54 3.38
N SER A 124 -2.77 0.59 4.07
CA SER A 124 -1.74 1.60 4.27
C SER A 124 -0.54 1.09 5.09
N GLU A 125 -0.76 0.16 6.03
CA GLU A 125 0.32 -0.48 6.80
C GLU A 125 1.09 -1.54 6.00
N ILE A 126 0.45 -2.13 5.00
CA ILE A 126 0.97 -3.26 4.21
C ILE A 126 1.68 -2.78 2.94
N ILE A 127 1.17 -1.74 2.26
CA ILE A 127 1.77 -1.22 1.05
C ILE A 127 2.98 -0.33 1.40
N ASP A 128 4.17 -0.94 1.38
CA ASP A 128 5.45 -0.23 1.33
C ASP A 128 6.08 -0.49 -0.05
N SER A 129 6.23 0.59 -0.84
CA SER A 129 6.69 0.59 -2.25
C SER A 129 8.04 -0.10 -2.46
N LYS A 130 8.81 -0.32 -1.39
CA LYS A 130 10.10 -1.03 -1.45
C LYS A 130 9.98 -2.54 -1.58
N TRP A 131 8.85 -3.13 -1.17
CA TRP A 131 8.73 -4.58 -0.96
C TRP A 131 7.77 -5.27 -1.92
N ILE A 132 7.04 -4.52 -2.73
CA ILE A 132 6.06 -5.05 -3.69
C ILE A 132 6.25 -4.33 -4.99
N ARG A 133 6.31 -5.10 -6.07
CA ARG A 133 6.32 -4.56 -7.42
C ARG A 133 5.06 -5.01 -8.14
N ARG A 134 4.71 -4.27 -9.20
CA ARG A 134 3.66 -4.62 -10.17
C ARG A 134 3.77 -6.05 -10.72
N LYS A 135 4.97 -6.64 -10.74
CA LYS A 135 5.19 -8.04 -11.16
C LYS A 135 4.63 -9.06 -10.17
N ASP A 136 4.55 -8.70 -8.90
CA ASP A 136 4.11 -9.58 -7.83
C ASP A 136 2.58 -9.52 -7.68
N VAL A 137 1.99 -8.33 -7.85
CA VAL A 137 0.54 -8.09 -7.78
C VAL A 137 0.13 -7.03 -8.79
N THR A 138 -0.91 -7.33 -9.58
CA THR A 138 -1.58 -6.37 -10.46
C THR A 138 -3.02 -6.18 -10.01
N LEU A 139 -3.43 -4.94 -9.73
CA LEU A 139 -4.78 -4.61 -9.26
C LEU A 139 -5.55 -3.80 -10.29
N PRO A 140 -6.85 -4.07 -10.52
CA PRO A 140 -7.64 -3.24 -11.43
C PRO A 140 -7.79 -1.82 -10.86
N TRP A 141 -7.68 -0.81 -11.70
CA TRP A 141 -7.82 0.59 -11.26
C TRP A 141 -9.29 1.02 -11.18
N ARG A 142 -10.17 0.41 -11.98
CA ARG A 142 -11.55 0.87 -12.18
C ARG A 142 -12.43 0.81 -10.92
N PRO A 143 -12.48 -0.31 -10.15
CA PRO A 143 -13.40 -0.39 -9.00
C PRO A 143 -13.11 0.67 -7.94
N ILE A 144 -11.84 0.90 -7.64
CA ILE A 144 -11.44 1.91 -6.64
C ILE A 144 -11.59 3.34 -7.18
N PHE A 145 -11.43 3.56 -8.48
CA PHE A 145 -11.75 4.83 -9.14
C PHE A 145 -13.24 5.17 -9.03
N ASP A 146 -14.11 4.21 -9.35
CA ASP A 146 -15.56 4.40 -9.27
C ASP A 146 -15.99 4.67 -7.82
N LEU A 147 -15.43 3.95 -6.84
CA LEU A 147 -15.67 4.21 -5.41
C LEU A 147 -15.22 5.62 -5.00
N TYR A 148 -14.00 6.02 -5.36
CA TYR A 148 -13.47 7.33 -5.02
C TYR A 148 -14.30 8.46 -5.62
N CYS A 149 -14.69 8.33 -6.90
CA CYS A 149 -15.57 9.30 -7.56
C CYS A 149 -16.93 9.41 -6.85
N LYS A 150 -17.58 8.29 -6.50
CA LYS A 150 -18.85 8.31 -5.75
C LYS A 150 -18.74 9.03 -4.41
N LEU A 151 -17.63 8.85 -3.70
CA LEU A 151 -17.35 9.55 -2.45
C LEU A 151 -17.09 11.05 -2.67
N LEU A 152 -16.30 11.40 -3.69
CA LEU A 152 -15.98 12.78 -4.03
C LEU A 152 -17.23 13.58 -4.45
N PHE A 153 -18.12 12.95 -5.23
CA PHE A 153 -19.37 13.55 -5.69
C PHE A 153 -20.52 13.43 -4.68
N LYS A 154 -20.27 12.84 -3.50
CA LYS A 154 -21.27 12.59 -2.45
C LYS A 154 -22.47 11.79 -2.95
N GLU A 155 -22.28 10.94 -3.95
CA GLU A 155 -23.27 9.94 -4.35
C GLU A 155 -23.35 8.81 -3.33
N ASP A 156 -22.23 8.57 -2.65
CA ASP A 156 -22.12 7.68 -1.52
C ASP A 156 -21.85 8.49 -0.24
N GLU A 157 -22.86 8.55 0.63
CA GLU A 157 -22.80 9.29 1.90
C GLU A 157 -22.30 8.42 3.07
N ARG A 158 -21.80 7.20 2.80
CA ARG A 158 -21.19 6.37 3.84
C ARG A 158 -20.02 7.14 4.49
N PRO A 159 -19.88 7.10 5.83
CA PRO A 159 -18.84 7.83 6.55
C PRO A 159 -17.49 7.10 6.45
N ILE A 160 -16.98 6.96 5.23
CA ILE A 160 -15.68 6.34 4.95
C ILE A 160 -14.58 7.41 5.11
N ASN A 161 -13.42 7.02 5.64
CA ASN A 161 -12.25 7.87 5.75
C ASN A 161 -11.65 8.16 4.35
N VAL A 162 -12.11 9.24 3.72
CA VAL A 162 -11.66 9.66 2.38
C VAL A 162 -10.17 10.01 2.35
N GLU A 163 -9.63 10.61 3.43
CA GLU A 163 -8.20 10.94 3.53
C GLU A 163 -7.34 9.67 3.62
N GLY A 164 -7.78 8.68 4.40
CA GLY A 164 -7.10 7.38 4.46
C GLY A 164 -7.15 6.66 3.10
N LEU A 165 -8.29 6.71 2.42
CA LEU A 165 -8.46 6.11 1.08
C LEU A 165 -7.57 6.81 0.05
N HIS A 166 -7.46 8.13 0.12
CA HIS A 166 -6.58 8.94 -0.71
C HIS A 166 -5.12 8.46 -0.62
N ASP A 167 -4.60 8.34 0.60
CA ASP A 167 -3.22 7.92 0.82
C ASP A 167 -3.00 6.47 0.35
N ALA A 168 -3.99 5.60 0.55
CA ALA A 168 -3.95 4.23 0.05
C ALA A 168 -3.93 4.18 -1.49
N ILE A 169 -4.69 5.03 -2.19
CA ILE A 169 -4.72 5.09 -3.67
C ILE A 169 -3.35 5.51 -4.23
N ILE A 170 -2.70 6.50 -3.62
CA ILE A 170 -1.36 6.94 -4.04
C ILE A 170 -0.36 5.80 -4.00
N CYS A 171 -0.48 4.90 -3.02
CA CYS A 171 0.34 3.70 -2.90
C CYS A 171 -0.10 2.60 -3.89
N LEU A 172 -1.41 2.40 -4.09
CA LEU A 172 -1.97 1.39 -4.99
C LEU A 172 -1.69 1.67 -6.47
N ARG A 173 -1.56 2.93 -6.88
CA ARG A 173 -1.39 3.28 -8.30
C ARG A 173 -0.17 2.63 -8.94
N GLU A 174 0.88 2.37 -8.15
CA GLU A 174 2.08 1.69 -8.64
C GLU A 174 1.79 0.23 -9.04
N LEU A 175 0.75 -0.39 -8.48
CA LEU A 175 0.31 -1.77 -8.71
C LEU A 175 -0.70 -1.90 -9.86
N PHE A 176 -1.15 -0.81 -10.46
CA PHE A 176 -2.06 -0.85 -11.60
C PHE A 176 -1.37 -1.39 -12.87
N PRO A 177 -2.11 -1.97 -13.82
CA PRO A 177 -1.60 -2.38 -15.12
C PRO A 177 -0.95 -1.23 -15.88
N LEU A 178 0.02 -1.53 -16.75
CA LEU A 178 0.66 -0.52 -17.60
C LEU A 178 -0.32 0.18 -18.56
N THR A 179 -1.42 -0.48 -18.92
CA THR A 179 -2.46 0.11 -19.79
C THR A 179 -3.34 1.12 -19.04
N ALA A 180 -3.36 1.06 -17.71
CA ALA A 180 -4.25 1.86 -16.87
C ALA A 180 -4.08 3.35 -17.11
N THR A 181 -2.85 3.84 -17.30
CA THR A 181 -2.60 5.27 -17.55
C THR A 181 -3.39 5.80 -18.74
N LYS A 182 -3.43 5.06 -19.85
CA LYS A 182 -4.19 5.48 -21.03
C LYS A 182 -5.70 5.46 -20.75
N GLU A 183 -6.19 4.38 -20.15
CA GLU A 183 -7.62 4.22 -19.85
C GLU A 183 -8.11 5.29 -18.88
N ILE A 184 -7.33 5.60 -17.83
CA ILE A 184 -7.63 6.66 -16.87
C ILE A 184 -7.63 8.02 -17.56
N LEU A 185 -6.61 8.33 -18.38
CA LEU A 185 -6.54 9.58 -19.12
C LEU A 185 -7.75 9.79 -20.03
N ASP A 186 -8.17 8.75 -20.74
CA ASP A 186 -9.32 8.82 -21.64
C ASP A 186 -10.63 9.11 -20.86
N GLU A 187 -10.75 8.68 -19.61
CA GLU A 187 -11.88 8.95 -18.72
C GLU A 187 -11.84 10.34 -18.07
N ILE A 188 -10.66 10.84 -17.68
CA ILE A 188 -10.54 12.14 -16.99
C ILE A 188 -10.38 13.33 -17.94
N ARG A 189 -9.88 13.13 -19.17
CA ARG A 189 -9.72 14.20 -20.18
C ARG A 189 -10.97 15.03 -20.46
N PRO A 190 -12.20 14.48 -20.48
CA PRO A 190 -13.42 15.28 -20.63
C PRO A 190 -13.59 16.39 -19.57
N TYR A 191 -12.93 16.28 -18.41
CA TYR A 191 -12.96 17.31 -17.36
C TYR A 191 -12.02 18.49 -17.63
N ILE A 192 -11.18 18.45 -18.68
CA ILE A 192 -10.28 19.55 -19.03
C ILE A 192 -11.11 20.75 -19.49
N ALA A 193 -11.28 21.71 -18.59
CA ALA A 193 -11.90 22.99 -18.86
C ALA A 193 -11.20 24.06 -18.03
N VAL A 194 -10.16 24.67 -18.59
CA VAL A 194 -9.18 25.56 -17.92
C VAL A 194 -9.82 26.66 -17.05
N PHE A 195 -11.00 27.16 -17.44
CA PHE A 195 -11.71 28.25 -16.74
C PHE A 195 -12.86 27.78 -15.83
N ASP A 196 -13.02 26.47 -15.63
CA ASP A 196 -14.07 25.88 -14.80
C ASP A 196 -13.48 25.02 -13.67
N THR A 197 -14.28 24.80 -12.64
CA THR A 197 -14.01 23.91 -11.49
C THR A 197 -13.76 22.46 -11.91
N SER A 198 -14.20 22.08 -13.12
CA SER A 198 -13.89 20.79 -13.73
C SER A 198 -12.38 20.56 -13.90
N MET A 199 -11.58 21.61 -14.10
CA MET A 199 -10.12 21.50 -14.20
C MET A 199 -9.48 21.06 -12.87
N GLU A 200 -9.98 21.54 -11.74
CA GLU A 200 -9.51 21.10 -10.42
C GLU A 200 -9.74 19.60 -10.25
N ARG A 201 -10.91 19.10 -10.69
CA ARG A 201 -11.22 17.67 -10.67
C ARG A 201 -10.29 16.86 -11.56
N PHE A 202 -9.99 17.37 -12.76
CA PHE A 202 -9.03 16.73 -13.66
C PHE A 202 -7.66 16.57 -12.99
N VAL A 203 -7.09 17.67 -12.46
CA VAL A 203 -5.75 17.65 -11.86
C VAL A 203 -5.71 16.78 -10.61
N HIS A 204 -6.74 16.85 -9.76
CA HIS A 204 -6.87 16.03 -8.56
C HIS A 204 -6.91 14.53 -8.88
N LEU A 205 -7.78 14.11 -9.81
CA LEU A 205 -7.88 12.71 -10.23
C LEU A 205 -6.62 12.23 -10.96
N PHE A 206 -6.01 13.11 -11.77
CA PHE A 206 -4.74 12.86 -12.42
C PHE A 206 -3.66 12.54 -11.39
N SER A 207 -3.50 13.44 -10.40
CA SER A 207 -2.49 13.34 -9.33
C SER A 207 -2.61 12.03 -8.55
N MET A 208 -3.83 11.54 -8.32
CA MET A 208 -4.06 10.33 -7.54
C MET A 208 -3.86 9.04 -8.32
N PHE A 209 -4.50 8.93 -9.49
CA PHE A 209 -4.66 7.64 -10.15
C PHE A 209 -3.56 7.33 -11.16
N ILE A 210 -2.88 8.34 -11.70
CA ILE A 210 -1.85 8.11 -12.70
C ILE A 210 -0.56 7.67 -12.00
N PRO A 211 0.02 6.51 -12.39
CA PRO A 211 1.28 6.09 -11.84
C PRO A 211 2.41 6.97 -12.38
N LEU A 212 3.11 7.67 -11.48
CA LEU A 212 4.21 8.59 -11.81
C LEU A 212 5.59 7.92 -11.67
N ASN A 213 5.69 6.85 -10.88
CA ASN A 213 6.92 6.10 -10.70
C ASN A 213 7.00 4.93 -11.71
N MET A 214 7.70 5.14 -12.82
CA MET A 214 7.97 4.11 -13.82
C MET A 214 9.43 4.17 -14.33
N THR A 215 9.86 3.13 -15.05
CA THR A 215 11.15 3.16 -15.75
C THR A 215 11.10 4.07 -16.99
N ALA A 216 12.25 4.56 -17.47
CA ALA A 216 12.31 5.46 -18.63
C ALA A 216 11.65 4.87 -19.89
N ASP A 217 11.81 3.55 -20.13
CA ASP A 217 11.21 2.85 -21.26
C ASP A 217 9.68 2.75 -21.12
N GLU A 218 9.18 2.53 -19.90
CA GLU A 218 7.76 2.51 -19.60
C GLU A 218 7.14 3.90 -19.75
N HIS A 219 7.78 4.96 -19.24
CA HIS A 219 7.30 6.34 -19.39
C HIS A 219 7.11 6.73 -20.84
N LYS A 220 8.02 6.31 -21.73
CA LYS A 220 7.94 6.64 -23.16
C LYS A 220 6.72 6.03 -23.85
N ARG A 221 6.24 4.87 -23.39
CA ARG A 221 5.15 4.12 -24.05
C ARG A 221 3.80 4.23 -23.34
N TYR A 222 3.82 4.24 -22.01
CA TYR A 222 2.64 4.09 -21.16
C TYR A 222 2.48 5.22 -20.13
N GLY A 223 3.55 5.94 -19.81
CA GLY A 223 3.52 7.02 -18.81
C GLY A 223 3.55 8.40 -19.44
N ALA A 224 4.60 9.17 -19.13
CA ALA A 224 4.75 10.58 -19.46
C ALA A 224 4.61 10.91 -20.95
N GLY A 225 4.97 9.98 -21.84
CA GLY A 225 4.81 10.16 -23.28
C GLY A 225 3.35 10.34 -23.74
N LEU A 226 2.35 10.05 -22.89
CA LEU A 226 0.93 10.19 -23.21
C LEU A 226 0.30 11.51 -22.76
N TRP A 227 0.91 12.21 -21.78
CA TRP A 227 0.28 13.33 -21.09
C TRP A 227 1.20 14.53 -20.81
N PHE A 228 2.53 14.35 -20.86
CA PHE A 228 3.48 15.38 -20.45
C PHE A 228 3.35 16.67 -21.27
N ASP A 229 3.32 16.56 -22.60
CA ASP A 229 3.24 17.73 -23.48
C ASP A 229 1.93 18.50 -23.29
N GLU A 230 0.82 17.78 -23.02
CA GLU A 230 -0.51 18.35 -22.77
C GLU A 230 -0.54 19.13 -21.44
N LEU A 231 -0.07 18.52 -20.35
CA LEU A 231 0.03 19.18 -19.04
C LEU A 231 1.04 20.33 -19.03
N TRP A 232 2.17 20.17 -19.74
CA TRP A 232 3.17 21.22 -19.87
C TRP A 232 2.63 22.42 -20.64
N HIS A 233 1.79 22.19 -21.65
CA HIS A 233 1.10 23.28 -22.35
C HIS A 233 0.20 24.07 -21.40
N PHE A 234 -0.62 23.40 -20.58
CA PHE A 234 -1.47 24.07 -19.60
C PHE A 234 -0.67 24.86 -18.57
N PHE A 235 0.43 24.28 -18.07
CA PHE A 235 1.31 24.93 -17.12
C PHE A 235 1.93 26.24 -17.67
N ASN A 236 2.29 26.30 -18.95
CA ASN A 236 2.84 27.52 -19.55
C ASN A 236 1.76 28.52 -19.98
N PHE A 237 0.56 28.04 -20.30
CA PHE A 237 -0.53 28.87 -20.82
C PHE A 237 -1.21 29.68 -19.72
N VAL A 238 -1.32 29.13 -18.51
CA VAL A 238 -2.01 29.78 -17.39
C VAL A 238 -1.03 30.69 -16.66
N GLU A 239 -1.30 32.00 -16.67
CA GLU A 239 -0.57 32.95 -15.84
C GLU A 239 -0.94 32.72 -14.36
N MET A 240 0.08 32.43 -13.54
CA MET A 240 -0.03 31.93 -12.16
C MET A 240 -1.11 32.64 -11.34
N ASN A 241 -2.22 31.96 -11.01
CA ASN A 241 -3.23 32.39 -10.02
C ASN A 241 -4.38 31.39 -9.80
N SER A 242 -4.30 30.15 -10.30
CA SER A 242 -5.36 29.15 -10.14
C SER A 242 -5.04 28.11 -9.07
N SER A 243 -6.06 27.63 -8.35
CA SER A 243 -5.97 26.63 -7.27
C SER A 243 -5.38 25.30 -7.74
N TRP A 244 -5.77 24.83 -8.92
CA TRP A 244 -5.32 23.53 -9.46
C TRP A 244 -3.88 23.54 -9.96
N GLU A 245 -3.35 24.70 -10.34
CA GLU A 245 -1.97 24.82 -10.83
C GLU A 245 -0.95 24.47 -9.73
N ALA A 246 -1.29 24.66 -8.45
CA ALA A 246 -0.42 24.33 -7.33
C ALA A 246 -0.07 22.84 -7.24
N GLU A 247 -0.89 21.96 -7.80
CA GLU A 247 -0.65 20.51 -7.83
C GLU A 247 0.27 20.07 -8.99
N LEU A 248 0.34 20.86 -10.07
CA LEU A 248 1.16 20.52 -11.24
C LEU A 248 2.66 20.38 -10.93
N PRO A 249 3.30 21.30 -10.16
CA PRO A 249 4.69 21.12 -9.75
C PRO A 249 4.93 19.81 -8.98
N ALA A 250 3.98 19.38 -8.14
CA ALA A 250 4.09 18.13 -7.40
C ALA A 250 4.04 16.92 -8.34
N ILE A 251 3.18 16.96 -9.36
CA ILE A 251 3.10 15.94 -10.42
C ILE A 251 4.40 15.85 -11.23
N PHE A 252 5.04 16.98 -11.53
CA PHE A 252 6.31 16.98 -12.28
C PHE A 252 7.53 16.58 -11.43
N ALA A 253 7.44 16.73 -10.10
CA ALA A 253 8.53 16.43 -9.17
C ALA A 253 8.50 15.00 -8.62
N SER A 254 7.41 14.26 -8.81
CA SER A 254 7.23 12.88 -8.34
C SER A 254 7.79 11.86 -9.31
#